data_AF-A0ABD1EQW6-F1
#
_entry.id   AF-A0ABD1EQW6-F1
#
_cell.length_a   1.000
_cell.length_b   1.000
_cell.length_c   1.000
_cell.angle_alpha   90.00
_cell.angle_beta   90.00
_cell.angle_gamma   90.00
#
_symmetry.space_group_name_H-M   'P 1'
#
loop_
_entity.id
_entity.type
_entity.pdbx_description
1 polymer ?
#
loop_
_entity_poly.entity_id
_entity_poly.type
_entity_poly.pdbx_seq_one_letter_code
_entity_poly.pdbx_strand_id
1 'polypeptide(L)'
;MNAKRKVGGFTCAANKCKNNTAINRNISFFRFPSNPQRANQWAEVCGINNVTPEKLYKNYRVCAKHFAPDMFLNDLQNRLQPHAKPIIINEIDEEVESAFQSKVNDEILMDTIISVDFTLTSTDTSASSALNSSDINMSKENNENINLKNNVGVQTELQLSN
;
A
#
# COMPACT_ATOMS: atom_id res chain seq x y z
N MET A 1 -42.41 -5.22 -31.22
CA MET A 1 -41.32 -4.27 -30.91
C MET A 1 -40.64 -4.76 -29.64
N ASN A 2 -39.40 -5.27 -29.72
CA ASN A 2 -38.74 -5.89 -28.57
C ASN A 2 -38.02 -4.81 -27.77
N ALA A 3 -38.52 -4.51 -26.56
CA ALA A 3 -37.91 -3.49 -25.70
C ALA A 3 -36.53 -3.99 -25.23
N LYS A 4 -35.46 -3.32 -25.68
CA LYS A 4 -34.11 -3.58 -25.16
C LYS A 4 -34.13 -3.32 -23.66
N ARG A 5 -33.97 -4.38 -22.85
CA ARG A 5 -33.86 -4.26 -21.39
C ARG A 5 -32.69 -3.34 -21.08
N LYS A 6 -32.94 -2.23 -20.38
CA LYS A 6 -31.86 -1.40 -19.81
C LYS A 6 -31.22 -2.23 -18.70
N VAL A 7 -30.13 -2.92 -19.02
CA VAL A 7 -29.31 -3.61 -18.01
C VAL A 7 -28.63 -2.52 -17.18
N GLY A 8 -28.95 -2.44 -15.90
CA GLY A 8 -28.27 -1.55 -14.96
C GLY A 8 -26.78 -1.91 -14.90
N GLY A 9 -25.91 -0.90 -14.79
CA GLY A 9 -24.47 -1.13 -14.80
C GLY A 9 -23.66 0.14 -14.54
N PHE A 10 -22.37 -0.05 -14.31
CA PHE A 10 -21.41 1.04 -14.11
C PHE A 10 -20.37 1.02 -15.23
N THR A 11 -20.01 2.21 -15.71
CA THR A 11 -18.85 2.43 -16.58
C THR A 11 -17.71 2.99 -15.72
N CYS A 12 -16.48 2.60 -16.03
CA CYS A 12 -15.31 3.14 -15.35
C CYS A 12 -15.20 4.66 -15.59
N ALA A 13 -14.90 5.39 -14.53
CA ALA A 13 -14.79 6.84 -14.52
C ALA A 13 -13.38 7.34 -14.89
N ALA A 14 -12.38 6.46 -14.92
CA ALA A 14 -11.03 6.82 -15.30
C ALA A 14 -10.98 7.24 -16.78
N ASN A 15 -10.26 8.32 -17.07
CA ASN A 15 -10.08 8.83 -18.42
C ASN A 15 -9.64 7.72 -19.39
N LYS A 16 -10.24 7.70 -20.59
CA LYS A 16 -10.01 6.70 -21.66
C LYS A 16 -10.31 5.23 -21.31
N CYS A 17 -10.80 4.91 -20.11
CA CYS A 17 -11.12 3.53 -19.74
C CYS A 17 -12.49 3.10 -20.30
N LYS A 18 -12.52 1.99 -21.04
CA LYS A 18 -13.75 1.44 -21.66
C LYS A 18 -14.40 0.32 -20.83
N ASN A 19 -13.80 -0.04 -19.69
CA ASN A 19 -14.32 -1.11 -18.84
C ASN A 19 -15.69 -0.73 -18.28
N ASN A 20 -16.63 -1.65 -18.36
CA ASN A 20 -17.96 -1.50 -17.78
C ASN A 20 -18.50 -2.86 -17.33
N THR A 21 -19.47 -2.86 -16.43
CA THR A 21 -20.00 -4.09 -15.83
C THR A 21 -20.72 -5.01 -16.81
N ALA A 22 -21.21 -4.49 -17.94
CA ALA A 22 -21.91 -5.30 -18.94
C ALA A 22 -20.93 -6.13 -19.79
N ILE A 23 -19.78 -5.55 -20.16
CA ILE A 23 -18.75 -6.18 -20.97
C ILE A 23 -17.75 -6.95 -20.09
N ASN A 24 -17.31 -6.36 -18.98
CA ASN A 24 -16.23 -6.87 -18.13
C ASN A 24 -16.77 -7.39 -16.79
N ARG A 25 -17.46 -8.54 -16.83
CA ARG A 25 -18.14 -9.11 -15.66
C ARG A 25 -17.20 -9.55 -14.52
N ASN A 26 -15.95 -9.82 -14.84
CA ASN A 26 -14.96 -10.35 -13.89
C ASN A 26 -14.06 -9.25 -13.27
N ILE A 27 -14.34 -7.97 -13.55
CA ILE A 27 -13.57 -6.85 -13.00
C ILE A 27 -14.39 -6.19 -11.89
N SER A 28 -13.76 -6.00 -10.73
CA SER A 28 -14.35 -5.25 -9.62
C SER A 28 -14.44 -3.76 -9.93
N PHE A 29 -15.52 -3.10 -9.49
CA PHE A 29 -15.74 -1.67 -9.64
C PHE A 29 -15.89 -1.02 -8.27
N PHE A 30 -15.01 -0.06 -7.97
CA PHE A 30 -14.90 0.57 -6.67
C PHE A 30 -15.54 1.94 -6.67
N ARG A 31 -16.25 2.24 -5.59
CA ARG A 31 -16.82 3.57 -5.34
C ARG A 31 -15.72 4.54 -4.94
N PHE A 32 -15.89 5.80 -5.33
CA PHE A 32 -15.07 6.88 -4.80
C PHE A 32 -15.19 6.95 -3.26
N PRO A 33 -14.14 7.36 -2.53
CA PRO A 33 -14.22 7.55 -1.09
C PRO A 33 -15.31 8.56 -0.69
N SER A 34 -15.92 8.39 0.49
CA SER A 34 -16.85 9.38 1.06
C SER A 34 -16.13 10.62 1.59
N ASN A 35 -14.86 10.48 1.99
CA ASN A 35 -14.01 11.58 2.41
C ASN A 35 -13.72 12.52 1.21
N PRO A 36 -14.07 13.82 1.29
CA PRO A 36 -13.92 14.77 0.19
C PRO A 36 -12.49 14.90 -0.35
N GLN A 37 -11.50 14.94 0.53
CA GLN A 37 -10.10 15.11 0.17
C GLN A 37 -9.61 13.92 -0.67
N ARG A 38 -9.93 12.69 -0.25
CA ARG A 38 -9.59 11.49 -1.00
C ARG A 38 -10.39 11.33 -2.29
N ALA A 39 -11.66 11.73 -2.28
CA ALA A 39 -12.46 11.74 -3.50
C ALA A 39 -11.87 12.67 -4.57
N ASN A 40 -11.39 13.84 -4.17
CA ASN A 40 -10.72 14.79 -5.05
C ASN A 40 -9.39 14.23 -5.59
N GLN A 41 -8.58 13.58 -4.74
CA GLN A 41 -7.35 12.90 -5.20
C GLN A 41 -7.65 11.82 -6.26
N TRP A 42 -8.70 11.01 -6.04
CA TRP A 42 -9.13 10.03 -7.05
C TRP A 42 -9.61 10.71 -8.34
N ALA A 43 -10.34 11.82 -8.22
CA ALA A 43 -10.91 12.55 -9.36
C ALA A 43 -9.81 13.15 -10.24
N GLU A 44 -8.80 13.77 -9.60
CA GLU A 44 -7.62 14.32 -10.27
C GLU A 44 -6.90 13.26 -11.10
N VAL A 45 -6.58 12.13 -10.46
CA VAL A 45 -5.94 10.97 -11.13
C VAL A 45 -6.81 10.44 -12.28
N CYS A 46 -8.13 10.39 -12.10
CA CYS A 46 -9.04 9.92 -13.14
C CYS A 46 -9.30 10.94 -14.25
N GLY A 47 -8.78 12.18 -14.15
CA GLY A 47 -9.06 13.26 -15.10
C GLY A 47 -10.51 13.79 -15.03
N ILE A 48 -11.15 13.70 -13.86
CA ILE A 48 -12.52 14.15 -13.63
C ILE A 48 -12.48 15.53 -12.97
N ASN A 49 -13.00 16.53 -13.68
CA ASN A 49 -13.04 17.91 -13.21
C ASN A 49 -14.48 18.37 -12.93
N ASN A 50 -14.64 19.37 -12.06
CA ASN A 50 -15.93 20.04 -11.79
C ASN A 50 -17.07 19.12 -11.27
N VAL A 51 -16.73 18.02 -10.59
CA VAL A 51 -17.72 17.12 -9.96
C VAL A 51 -17.55 17.15 -8.44
N THR A 52 -18.67 17.30 -7.71
CA THR A 52 -18.63 17.30 -6.25
C THR A 52 -18.31 15.91 -5.68
N PRO A 53 -17.64 15.81 -4.52
CA PRO A 53 -17.37 14.53 -3.84
C PRO A 53 -18.61 13.66 -3.63
N GLU A 54 -19.76 14.27 -3.33
CA GLU A 54 -21.02 13.55 -3.17
C GLU A 54 -21.49 12.89 -4.47
N LYS A 55 -21.36 13.60 -5.61
CA LYS A 55 -21.70 13.06 -6.92
C LYS A 55 -20.73 11.94 -7.31
N LEU A 56 -19.43 12.13 -7.05
CA LEU A 56 -18.40 11.10 -7.24
C LEU A 56 -18.76 9.82 -6.47
N TYR A 57 -19.02 9.94 -5.17
CA TYR A 57 -19.40 8.82 -4.31
C TYR A 57 -20.65 8.09 -4.81
N LYS A 58 -21.71 8.82 -5.21
CA LYS A 58 -22.97 8.19 -5.63
C LYS A 58 -22.84 7.50 -6.99
N ASN A 59 -22.29 8.20 -7.98
CA ASN A 59 -22.51 7.87 -9.39
C ASN A 59 -21.29 7.30 -10.12
N TYR A 60 -20.08 7.48 -9.60
CA TYR A 60 -18.85 7.13 -10.32
C TYR A 60 -18.18 5.89 -9.73
N ARG A 61 -17.54 5.09 -10.60
CA ARG A 61 -16.80 3.89 -10.22
C ARG A 61 -15.46 3.81 -10.95
N VAL A 62 -14.43 3.32 -10.28
CA VAL A 62 -13.13 3.01 -10.88
C VAL A 62 -12.94 1.49 -10.90
N CYS A 63 -12.54 0.92 -12.03
CA CYS A 63 -12.35 -0.53 -12.13
C CYS A 63 -11.01 -0.98 -11.52
N ALA A 64 -10.90 -2.25 -11.14
CA ALA A 64 -9.73 -2.81 -10.45
C ALA A 64 -8.40 -2.60 -11.20
N LYS A 65 -8.42 -2.51 -12.54
CA LYS A 65 -7.22 -2.29 -13.36
C LYS A 65 -6.46 -0.99 -13.06
N HIS A 66 -7.08 -0.05 -12.35
CA HIS A 66 -6.44 1.20 -11.97
C HIS A 66 -5.84 1.16 -10.56
N PHE A 67 -5.72 0.01 -9.91
CA PHE A 67 -5.07 -0.11 -8.61
C PHE A 67 -3.94 -1.12 -8.70
N ALA A 68 -2.81 -0.81 -8.06
CA ALA A 68 -1.70 -1.74 -7.99
C ALA A 68 -2.06 -2.96 -7.12
N PRO A 69 -1.45 -4.15 -7.36
CA PRO A 69 -1.79 -5.37 -6.62
C PRO A 69 -1.67 -5.25 -5.09
N ASP A 70 -0.71 -4.46 -4.60
CA ASP A 70 -0.47 -4.18 -3.19
C ASP A 70 -1.55 -3.30 -2.52
N MET A 71 -2.38 -2.62 -3.32
CA MET A 71 -3.48 -1.80 -2.82
C MET A 71 -4.76 -2.58 -2.49
N PHE A 72 -4.75 -3.91 -2.70
CA PHE A 72 -5.87 -4.78 -2.38
C PHE A 72 -5.69 -5.45 -1.01
N LEU A 73 -6.82 -5.76 -0.37
CA LEU A 73 -6.87 -6.55 0.87
C LEU A 73 -6.91 -8.06 0.61
N ASN A 74 -7.04 -8.47 -0.66
CA ASN A 74 -7.16 -9.87 -1.05
C ASN A 74 -6.76 -10.10 -2.53
N ASP A 75 -6.46 -11.35 -2.84
CA ASP A 75 -6.06 -11.78 -4.18
C ASP A 75 -7.20 -11.71 -5.21
N LEU A 76 -8.46 -11.72 -4.73
CA LEU A 76 -9.64 -11.53 -5.59
C LEU A 76 -9.80 -10.09 -6.10
N GLN A 77 -8.99 -9.15 -5.62
CA GLN A 77 -9.04 -7.73 -6.02
C GLN A 77 -10.45 -7.14 -5.96
N ASN A 78 -11.21 -7.48 -4.91
CA ASN A 78 -12.58 -6.98 -4.70
C ASN A 78 -12.72 -6.14 -3.42
N ARG A 79 -11.62 -5.93 -2.68
CA ARG A 79 -11.54 -5.06 -1.50
C ARG A 79 -10.27 -4.22 -1.56
N LEU A 80 -10.40 -2.90 -1.43
CA LEU A 80 -9.28 -1.96 -1.41
C LEU A 80 -8.81 -1.68 0.02
N GLN A 81 -7.51 -1.43 0.16
CA GLN A 81 -6.90 -0.89 1.36
C GLN A 81 -7.47 0.51 1.70
N PRO A 82 -7.48 0.93 2.99
CA PRO A 82 -7.93 2.24 3.38
C PRO A 82 -7.16 3.39 2.73
N HIS A 83 -5.90 3.20 2.35
CA HIS A 83 -5.07 4.23 1.70
C HIS A 83 -5.01 4.11 0.16
N ALA A 84 -5.72 3.13 -0.42
CA ALA A 84 -5.68 2.90 -1.87
C ALA A 84 -6.10 4.14 -2.67
N LYS A 85 -5.45 4.34 -3.80
CA LYS A 85 -5.76 5.37 -4.80
C LYS A 85 -5.55 4.83 -6.21
N PRO A 86 -6.30 5.29 -7.22
CA PRO A 86 -6.06 4.87 -8.57
C PRO A 86 -4.65 5.26 -9.04
N ILE A 87 -4.13 4.57 -10.04
CA ILE A 87 -2.92 4.92 -10.77
C ILE A 87 -3.28 5.29 -12.21
N ILE A 88 -2.62 6.32 -12.74
CA ILE A 88 -2.73 6.65 -14.16
C ILE A 88 -1.76 5.71 -14.89
N ILE A 89 -2.32 4.68 -15.51
CA ILE A 89 -1.66 4.02 -16.63
C ILE A 89 -1.86 4.93 -17.85
N ASN A 90 -1.06 6.00 -17.91
CA ASN A 90 -0.74 6.58 -19.21
C ASN A 90 -0.14 5.43 -20.00
N GLU A 91 -0.69 5.13 -21.18
CA GLU A 91 -0.12 4.13 -22.10
C GLU A 91 1.39 4.27 -22.05
N ILE A 92 2.00 3.35 -21.31
CA ILE A 92 3.44 3.34 -21.17
C ILE A 92 3.83 2.72 -22.49
N ASP A 93 4.40 3.53 -23.37
CA ASP A 93 5.04 3.06 -24.58
C ASP A 93 5.85 1.81 -24.22
N GLU A 94 5.78 0.78 -25.05
CA GLU A 94 6.26 -0.60 -24.82
C GLU A 94 7.74 -0.71 -24.36
N GLU A 95 8.48 0.40 -24.26
CA GLU A 95 9.88 0.51 -23.85
C GLU A 95 10.13 0.41 -22.33
N VAL A 96 9.16 0.70 -21.47
CA VAL A 96 9.44 0.77 -20.01
C VAL A 96 9.48 -0.62 -19.35
N GLU A 97 8.92 -1.64 -20.00
CA GLU A 97 9.04 -3.04 -19.55
C GLU A 97 10.48 -3.56 -19.74
N SER A 98 11.20 -3.07 -20.76
CA SER A 98 12.62 -3.40 -20.97
C SER A 98 13.53 -2.76 -19.91
N ALA A 99 13.15 -1.60 -19.36
CA ALA A 99 13.95 -0.89 -18.37
C ALA A 99 13.74 -1.40 -16.93
N PHE A 100 12.69 -2.19 -16.68
CA PHE A 100 12.47 -2.81 -15.37
C PHE A 100 13.28 -4.11 -15.21
N GLN A 101 13.54 -4.82 -16.31
CA GLN A 101 14.40 -6.01 -16.31
C GLN A 101 15.90 -5.66 -16.17
N SER A 102 16.34 -4.47 -16.58
CA SER A 102 17.75 -4.07 -16.44
C SER A 102 18.12 -3.75 -14.99
N LYS A 103 17.20 -3.21 -14.18
CA LYS A 103 17.47 -2.89 -12.76
C LYS A 103 17.61 -4.10 -11.85
N VAL A 104 16.99 -5.23 -12.20
CA VAL A 104 17.16 -6.49 -11.46
C VAL A 104 18.56 -7.07 -11.68
N ASN A 105 19.23 -6.75 -12.80
CA ASN A 105 20.57 -7.25 -13.09
C ASN A 105 21.69 -6.44 -12.41
N ASP A 106 21.47 -5.15 -12.12
CA ASP A 106 22.47 -4.31 -11.46
C ASP A 106 22.59 -4.60 -9.95
N GLU A 107 21.52 -5.01 -9.28
CA GLU A 107 21.57 -5.41 -7.86
C GLU A 107 22.19 -6.80 -7.63
N ILE A 108 22.26 -7.67 -8.65
CA ILE A 108 22.86 -9.01 -8.52
C ILE A 108 24.40 -8.99 -8.62
N LEU A 109 25.01 -7.91 -9.13
CA LEU A 109 26.47 -7.82 -9.24
C LEU A 109 27.18 -7.54 -7.90
N MET A 110 26.49 -6.97 -6.91
CA MET A 110 27.14 -6.62 -5.63
C MET A 110 27.22 -7.77 -4.62
N ASP A 111 26.40 -8.82 -4.76
CA ASP A 111 26.45 -10.01 -3.89
C ASP A 111 27.35 -11.14 -4.43
N THR A 112 27.86 -11.01 -5.67
CA THR A 112 28.74 -12.03 -6.29
C THR A 112 30.23 -11.78 -6.04
N ILE A 113 30.62 -10.60 -5.52
CA ILE A 113 32.03 -10.21 -5.31
C ILE A 113 32.62 -10.72 -3.97
N ILE A 114 31.86 -11.42 -3.12
CA ILE A 114 32.35 -11.89 -1.80
C ILE A 114 33.10 -13.25 -1.86
N SER A 115 33.25 -13.89 -3.02
CA SER A 115 33.81 -15.26 -3.08
C SER A 115 35.16 -15.44 -3.81
N VAL A 116 35.93 -14.38 -4.09
CA VAL A 116 37.27 -14.54 -4.68
C VAL A 116 38.36 -13.79 -3.90
N ASP A 117 39.05 -14.57 -3.08
CA ASP A 117 40.41 -14.39 -2.52
C ASP A 117 40.69 -13.31 -1.47
N PHE A 118 40.52 -13.70 -0.19
CA PHE A 118 41.47 -13.35 0.86
C PHE A 118 42.20 -14.61 1.32
N THR A 119 43.17 -15.06 0.52
CA THR A 119 44.17 -16.06 0.92
C THR A 119 45.52 -15.37 1.11
N LEU A 120 45.84 -14.97 2.35
CA LEU A 120 47.23 -14.89 2.80
C LEU A 120 47.35 -15.49 4.20
N THR A 121 47.95 -16.67 4.21
CA THR A 121 48.45 -17.44 5.35
C THR A 121 49.69 -16.79 5.97
N SER A 122 49.81 -16.78 7.30
CA SER A 122 50.90 -17.45 8.03
C SER A 122 50.81 -17.29 9.56
N THR A 123 50.80 -18.45 10.25
CA THR A 123 51.53 -18.84 11.50
C THR A 123 51.41 -17.95 12.76
N ASP A 124 51.09 -18.42 13.97
CA ASP A 124 51.61 -19.55 14.75
C ASP A 124 50.66 -19.87 15.93
N THR A 125 50.24 -21.13 16.15
CA THR A 125 50.85 -22.15 17.03
C THR A 125 50.33 -22.17 18.49
N SER A 126 49.71 -23.32 18.82
CA SER A 126 49.58 -24.02 20.11
C SER A 126 48.40 -23.77 21.07
N ALA A 127 47.61 -24.85 21.21
CA ALA A 127 47.05 -25.43 22.44
C ALA A 127 46.02 -24.59 23.24
N SER A 128 44.95 -25.09 23.86
CA SER A 128 44.45 -26.44 24.11
C SER A 128 42.98 -26.30 24.55
N SER A 129 42.23 -27.39 24.34
CA SER A 129 41.03 -27.82 25.05
C SER A 129 40.58 -27.06 26.32
N ALA A 130 39.29 -26.69 26.37
CA ALA A 130 38.44 -26.96 27.53
C ALA A 130 36.96 -26.76 27.17
N LEU A 131 36.19 -27.85 27.25
CA LEU A 131 34.76 -27.80 27.53
C LEU A 131 34.57 -27.21 28.92
N ASN A 132 33.55 -26.39 29.14
CA ASN A 132 32.61 -26.63 30.25
C ASN A 132 31.38 -25.73 30.22
N SER A 133 30.27 -26.39 30.53
CA SER A 133 28.93 -25.88 30.78
C SER A 133 28.81 -25.03 32.04
N SER A 134 27.59 -24.51 32.22
CA SER A 134 26.90 -24.07 33.45
C SER A 134 26.98 -22.60 33.85
N ASP A 135 25.79 -21.99 33.74
CA ASP A 135 25.10 -21.09 34.68
C ASP A 135 25.87 -19.91 35.26
N ILE A 136 25.45 -18.67 34.94
CA ILE A 136 25.25 -17.62 35.96
C ILE A 136 24.07 -16.71 35.54
N ASN A 137 23.06 -16.70 36.41
CA ASN A 137 21.96 -15.75 36.51
C ASN A 137 22.45 -14.34 36.86
N MET A 138 21.55 -13.36 36.74
CA MET A 138 21.30 -12.27 37.71
C MET A 138 21.40 -10.84 37.15
N SER A 139 20.27 -10.18 37.36
CA SER A 139 19.90 -8.77 37.28
C SER A 139 20.89 -7.72 37.76
N LYS A 140 20.76 -6.51 37.20
CA LYS A 140 20.34 -5.23 37.87
C LYS A 140 20.60 -4.07 36.90
N GLU A 141 19.55 -3.36 36.47
CA GLU A 141 19.00 -2.14 37.10
C GLU A 141 19.91 -0.90 37.01
N ASN A 142 19.25 0.22 36.69
CA ASN A 142 19.55 1.63 36.99
C ASN A 142 20.02 2.51 35.81
N ASN A 143 19.51 3.73 35.61
CA ASN A 143 18.29 4.37 36.11
C ASN A 143 17.92 5.59 35.22
N GLU A 144 16.71 6.11 35.51
CA GLU A 144 16.17 7.49 35.41
C GLU A 144 16.06 8.18 34.03
N ASN A 145 14.85 8.45 33.53
CA ASN A 145 13.80 9.39 33.99
C ASN A 145 14.21 10.87 33.95
N ILE A 146 13.66 11.62 32.99
CA ILE A 146 13.09 12.93 33.30
C ILE A 146 11.66 12.97 32.78
N ASN A 147 10.77 13.03 33.75
CA ASN A 147 9.35 13.25 33.67
C ASN A 147 9.09 14.74 33.87
N LEU A 148 8.33 15.39 32.99
CA LEU A 148 7.58 16.60 33.34
C LEU A 148 6.13 16.40 32.91
N LYS A 149 5.37 15.89 33.89
CA LYS A 149 3.92 15.97 34.02
C LYS A 149 3.46 17.42 33.92
N ASN A 150 2.23 17.60 33.44
CA ASN A 150 1.09 18.21 34.14
C ASN A 150 0.09 18.75 33.10
N ASN A 151 -1.23 18.60 33.21
CA ASN A 151 -2.10 17.79 34.04
C ASN A 151 -3.51 17.88 33.42
N VAL A 152 -4.26 16.79 33.52
CA VAL A 152 -5.71 16.61 33.31
C VAL A 152 -6.45 17.61 34.23
N GLY A 153 -7.48 18.35 33.82
CA GLY A 153 -8.81 17.91 33.38
C GLY A 153 -9.78 17.92 34.56
N VAL A 154 -11.01 18.40 34.38
CA VAL A 154 -12.13 18.08 35.28
C VAL A 154 -13.41 17.90 34.47
N GLN A 155 -14.10 16.81 34.79
CA GLN A 155 -15.30 16.24 34.19
C GLN A 155 -16.59 16.97 34.65
N THR A 156 -17.64 16.86 33.81
CA THR A 156 -19.09 16.58 34.08
C THR A 156 -19.80 17.28 35.28
N GLU A 157 -21.06 17.74 35.22
CA GLU A 157 -22.32 17.07 34.84
C GLU A 157 -23.48 18.07 34.60
N LEU A 158 -24.41 17.66 33.72
CA LEU A 158 -25.90 17.74 33.73
C LEU A 158 -26.63 18.81 34.58
N GLN A 159 -27.64 19.46 33.98
CA GLN A 159 -29.09 19.15 34.16
C GLN A 159 -29.99 20.13 33.37
N LEU A 160 -31.12 19.61 32.89
CA LEU A 160 -32.25 20.32 32.27
C LEU A 160 -32.96 21.25 33.29
N SER A 161 -33.52 22.37 32.84
CA SER A 161 -34.99 22.64 32.88
C SER A 161 -35.34 24.12 32.63
N ASN A 162 -36.45 24.27 31.89
CA ASN A 162 -37.34 25.43 31.68
C ASN A 162 -36.85 26.60 30.82
#